data_AF-A0A3M2EU26-F1
#
_entry.id   AF-A0A3M2EU26-F1
#
_cell.length_a   1.000
_cell.length_b   1.000
_cell.length_c   1.000
_cell.angle_alpha   90.00
_cell.angle_beta   90.00
_cell.angle_gamma   90.00
#
_symmetry.space_group_name_H-M   'P 1'
#
loop_
_entity.id
_entity.type
_entity.pdbx_description
1 polymer ?
#
loop_
_entity_poly.entity_id
_entity_poly.type
_entity_poly.pdbx_seq_one_letter_code
_entity_poly.pdbx_strand_id
1 'polypeptide(L)'
;MKSMAVKLYEANRIIENLVFKTLRGRLAAKLLDLAEKFGTKKKNGVEIGLTLSHFDLAELVGTNRETVTKMLRDFRSEGSLEVHKRMFLITDEEKLRAWIN
;
A
#
# COMPACT_ATOMS: atom_id res chain seq x y z
N MET A 1 -18.00 32.02 15.78
CA MET A 1 -18.17 30.63 16.26
C MET A 1 -17.73 29.54 15.25
N LYS A 2 -17.34 29.85 13.99
CA LYS A 2 -16.90 28.85 12.98
C LYS A 2 -15.44 28.33 13.08
N SER A 3 -14.59 28.87 13.96
CA SER A 3 -13.15 28.55 13.96
C SER A 3 -12.79 27.21 14.62
N MET A 4 -13.60 26.72 15.58
CA MET A 4 -13.32 25.47 16.29
C MET A 4 -13.56 24.23 15.42
N ALA A 5 -14.64 24.22 14.64
CA ALA A 5 -14.99 23.11 13.74
C ALA A 5 -13.96 22.93 12.62
N VAL A 6 -13.45 24.04 12.06
CA VAL A 6 -12.37 24.01 11.05
C VAL A 6 -11.08 23.46 11.65
N LYS A 7 -10.70 23.92 12.86
CA LYS A 7 -9.51 23.39 13.56
C LYS A 7 -9.61 21.89 13.85
N LEU A 8 -10.79 21.40 14.24
CA LEU A 8 -11.04 19.97 14.48
C LEU A 8 -10.95 19.16 13.18
N TYR A 9 -11.53 19.65 12.09
CA TYR A 9 -11.47 18.99 10.79
C TYR A 9 -10.03 18.89 10.26
N GLU A 10 -9.25 19.97 10.37
CA GLU A 10 -7.82 19.96 9.99
C GLU A 10 -7.01 19.00 10.86
N ALA A 11 -7.26 18.96 12.17
CA ALA A 11 -6.60 18.00 13.06
C ALA A 11 -6.91 16.54 12.68
N ASN A 12 -8.17 16.21 12.38
CA ASN A 12 -8.55 14.87 11.91
C ASN A 12 -7.86 14.50 10.60
N ARG A 13 -7.77 15.43 9.63
CA ARG A 13 -7.05 15.19 8.37
C ARG A 13 -5.57 14.93 8.59
N ILE A 14 -4.93 15.65 9.51
CA ILE A 14 -3.53 15.40 9.86
C ILE A 14 -3.38 14.00 10.45
N ILE A 15 -4.23 13.63 11.42
CA ILE A 15 -4.21 12.31 12.04
C ILE A 15 -4.42 11.21 11.00
N GLU A 16 -5.45 11.34 10.15
CA GLU A 16 -5.71 10.40 9.06
C GLU A 16 -4.48 10.25 8.15
N ASN A 17 -3.91 11.36 7.69
CA ASN A 17 -2.73 11.35 6.83
C ASN A 17 -1.54 10.65 7.48
N LEU A 18 -1.31 10.86 8.77
CA LEU A 18 -0.22 10.21 9.52
C LEU A 18 -0.46 8.70 9.61
N VAL A 19 -1.67 8.28 9.98
CA VAL A 19 -2.04 6.85 10.04
C VAL A 19 -1.90 6.19 8.67
N PHE A 20 -2.36 6.84 7.60
CA PHE A 20 -2.23 6.33 6.25
C PHE A 20 -0.78 6.24 5.79
N LYS A 21 0.09 7.22 6.12
CA LYS A 21 1.52 7.12 5.84
C LYS A 21 2.13 5.88 6.48
N THR A 22 1.86 5.65 7.77
CA THR A 22 2.36 4.46 8.48
C THR A 22 1.77 3.16 7.93
N LEU A 23 0.50 3.14 7.54
CA LEU A 23 -0.12 1.95 6.95
C LEU A 23 0.39 1.66 5.54
N ARG A 24 0.66 2.68 4.73
CA ARG A 24 1.31 2.54 3.41
C ARG A 24 2.68 1.88 3.56
N GLY A 25 3.50 2.37 4.48
CA GLY A 25 4.80 1.76 4.76
C GLY A 25 4.70 0.30 5.19
N ARG A 26 3.73 -0.03 6.05
CA ARG A 26 3.46 -1.43 6.44
C ARG A 26 3.06 -2.31 5.27
N LEU A 27 2.15 -1.85 4.40
CA LEU A 27 1.75 -2.61 3.22
C LEU A 27 2.91 -2.75 2.23
N ALA A 28 3.69 -1.71 2.00
CA ALA A 28 4.86 -1.74 1.13
C ALA A 28 5.91 -2.75 1.62
N ALA A 29 6.27 -2.68 2.91
CA ALA A 29 7.16 -3.66 3.54
C ALA A 29 6.60 -5.09 3.41
N LYS A 30 5.29 -5.26 3.58
CA LYS A 30 4.67 -6.58 3.47
C LYS A 30 4.68 -7.12 2.04
N LEU A 31 4.45 -6.29 1.03
CA LEU A 31 4.54 -6.68 -0.38
C LEU A 31 5.97 -7.09 -0.76
N LEU A 32 6.98 -6.37 -0.28
CA LEU A 32 8.39 -6.71 -0.49
C LEU A 32 8.75 -8.06 0.18
N ASP A 33 8.33 -8.28 1.43
CA ASP A 33 8.50 -9.56 2.13
C ASP A 33 7.86 -10.74 1.37
N LEU A 34 6.66 -10.53 0.81
CA LEU A 34 5.98 -11.54 0.00
C LEU A 34 6.67 -11.77 -1.35
N ALA A 35 7.21 -10.73 -1.97
CA ALA A 35 7.98 -10.85 -3.21
C ALA A 35 9.33 -11.55 -2.98
N GLU A 36 9.97 -11.34 -1.84
CA GLU A 36 11.20 -12.06 -1.49
C GLU A 36 10.93 -13.57 -1.29
N LYS A 37 9.84 -13.91 -0.59
CA LYS A 37 9.50 -15.31 -0.24
C LYS A 37 8.85 -16.11 -1.36
N PHE A 38 7.97 -15.46 -2.13
CA PHE A 38 7.09 -16.13 -3.10
C PHE A 38 7.19 -15.51 -4.50
N GLY A 39 8.14 -14.58 -4.71
CA GLY A 39 8.27 -13.88 -5.97
C GLY A 39 8.93 -14.71 -7.06
N THR A 40 8.51 -14.46 -8.29
CA THR A 40 9.19 -14.94 -9.50
C THR A 40 9.64 -13.73 -10.31
N LYS A 41 10.94 -13.67 -10.66
CA LYS A 41 11.47 -12.63 -11.54
C LYS A 41 10.82 -12.73 -12.92
N LYS A 42 10.27 -11.62 -13.41
CA LYS A 42 9.73 -11.44 -14.76
C LYS A 42 10.52 -10.36 -15.49
N LYS A 43 10.26 -10.17 -16.78
CA LYS A 43 10.91 -9.12 -17.59
C LYS A 43 10.70 -7.71 -17.04
N ASN A 44 9.58 -7.46 -16.36
CA ASN A 44 9.14 -6.13 -15.96
C ASN A 44 9.13 -5.94 -14.43
N GLY A 45 9.77 -6.83 -13.66
CA GLY A 45 9.77 -6.76 -12.19
C GLY A 45 9.64 -8.12 -11.50
N VAL A 46 9.18 -8.11 -10.24
CA VAL A 46 8.98 -9.31 -9.42
C VAL A 46 7.49 -9.56 -9.24
N GLU A 47 6.99 -10.67 -9.77
CA GLU A 47 5.59 -11.08 -9.60
C GLU A 47 5.45 -11.89 -8.32
N ILE A 48 4.59 -11.47 -7.40
CA ILE A 48 4.27 -12.22 -6.19
C ILE A 48 3.43 -13.44 -6.59
N GLY A 49 3.98 -14.65 -6.42
CA GLY A 49 3.36 -15.92 -6.83
C GLY A 49 2.13 -16.35 -6.00
N LEU A 50 1.49 -15.42 -5.29
CA LEU A 50 0.29 -15.65 -4.51
C LEU A 50 -0.88 -14.86 -5.12
N THR A 51 -2.04 -15.52 -5.20
CA THR A 51 -3.28 -14.82 -5.51
C THR A 51 -3.83 -14.23 -4.21
N LEU A 52 -3.62 -12.93 -4.01
CA LEU A 52 -4.08 -12.23 -2.82
C LEU A 52 -5.18 -11.24 -3.21
N SER A 53 -6.32 -11.32 -2.53
CA SER A 53 -7.34 -10.29 -2.63
C SER A 53 -6.96 -9.07 -1.78
N HIS A 54 -7.62 -7.95 -2.03
CA HIS A 54 -7.46 -6.75 -1.19
C HIS A 54 -7.92 -7.00 0.25
N PHE A 55 -8.81 -7.98 0.48
CA PHE A 55 -9.23 -8.37 1.81
C PHE A 55 -8.11 -9.15 2.52
N ASP A 56 -7.47 -10.10 1.84
CA ASP A 56 -6.35 -10.86 2.41
C ASP A 56 -5.19 -9.95 2.82
N LEU A 57 -4.86 -8.97 1.97
CA LEU A 57 -3.87 -7.95 2.30
C LEU A 57 -4.30 -7.07 3.48
N ALA A 58 -5.61 -6.81 3.65
CA ALA A 58 -6.12 -6.02 4.76
C ALA A 58 -5.98 -6.77 6.09
N GLU A 59 -6.31 -8.07 6.10
CA GLU A 59 -6.07 -8.95 7.25
C GLU A 59 -4.57 -9.01 7.60
N LEU A 60 -3.70 -9.14 6.60
CA LEU A 60 -2.24 -9.22 6.80
C LEU A 60 -1.63 -7.94 7.37
N VAL A 61 -2.17 -6.77 7.01
CA VAL A 61 -1.64 -5.46 7.45
C VAL A 61 -2.38 -4.91 8.67
N GLY A 62 -3.51 -5.54 9.07
CA GLY A 62 -4.32 -5.14 10.20
C GLY A 62 -5.15 -3.88 9.91
N THR A 63 -5.78 -3.82 8.74
CA THR A 63 -6.63 -2.71 8.31
C THR A 63 -7.86 -3.22 7.56
N ASN A 64 -8.60 -2.35 6.88
CA ASN A 64 -9.76 -2.74 6.07
C ASN A 64 -9.44 -2.75 4.56
N ARG A 65 -10.26 -3.49 3.80
CA ARG A 65 -10.13 -3.64 2.34
C ARG A 65 -10.11 -2.29 1.60
N GLU A 66 -10.91 -1.32 2.04
CA GLU A 66 -10.99 -0.01 1.39
C GLU A 66 -9.67 0.75 1.51
N THR A 67 -9.06 0.69 2.69
CA THR A 67 -7.76 1.31 2.99
C THR A 67 -6.65 0.70 2.14
N VAL A 68 -6.57 -0.64 2.09
CA VAL A 68 -5.61 -1.32 1.19
C VAL A 68 -5.86 -0.94 -0.27
N THR A 69 -7.12 -0.87 -0.70
CA THR A 69 -7.45 -0.49 -2.08
C THR A 69 -6.92 0.90 -2.44
N LYS A 70 -7.01 1.87 -1.51
CA LYS A 70 -6.45 3.21 -1.68
C LYS A 70 -4.92 3.16 -1.78
N MET A 71 -4.26 2.42 -0.89
CA MET A 71 -2.79 2.30 -0.89
C MET A 71 -2.24 1.62 -2.14
N LEU A 72 -2.88 0.52 -2.57
CA LEU A 72 -2.53 -0.15 -3.82
C LEU A 72 -2.71 0.78 -5.03
N ARG A 73 -3.71 1.66 -5.01
CA ARG A 73 -3.87 2.67 -6.05
C ARG A 73 -2.72 3.67 -6.04
N ASP A 74 -2.29 4.13 -4.88
CA ASP A 74 -1.17 5.07 -4.73
C ASP A 74 0.12 4.47 -5.28
N PHE A 75 0.46 3.22 -4.91
CA PHE A 75 1.64 2.51 -5.43
C PHE A 75 1.57 2.32 -6.96
N ARG A 76 0.39 1.99 -7.49
CA ARG A 76 0.17 1.89 -8.93
C ARG A 76 0.35 3.22 -9.64
N SER A 77 -0.15 4.32 -9.08
CA SER A 77 -0.04 5.64 -9.70
C SER A 77 1.40 6.16 -9.74
N GLU A 78 2.24 5.76 -8.79
CA GLU A 78 3.66 6.09 -8.75
C GLU A 78 4.51 5.19 -9.68
N GLY A 79 3.94 4.04 -10.07
CA GLY A 79 4.57 3.04 -10.92
C GLY A 79 5.50 2.09 -10.16
N SER A 80 5.26 1.90 -8.85
CA SER A 80 5.97 0.90 -8.04
C SER A 80 5.30 -0.47 -8.05
N LEU A 81 4.03 -0.53 -8.47
CA LEU A 81 3.22 -1.74 -8.47
C LEU A 81 2.31 -1.82 -9.71
N GLU A 82 2.11 -3.02 -10.22
CA GLU A 82 1.05 -3.36 -11.16
C GLU A 82 0.23 -4.56 -10.66
N VAL A 83 -0.98 -4.71 -11.20
CA VAL A 83 -1.87 -5.83 -10.85
C VAL A 83 -2.28 -6.55 -12.13
N HIS A 84 -1.91 -7.82 -12.23
CA HIS A 84 -2.18 -8.68 -13.38
C HIS A 84 -2.97 -9.90 -12.92
N LYS A 85 -4.21 -10.07 -13.39
CA LYS A 85 -5.05 -11.24 -13.07
C LYS A 85 -5.09 -11.63 -11.58
N ARG A 86 -5.18 -10.64 -10.67
CA ARG A 86 -5.17 -10.79 -9.20
C ARG A 86 -3.81 -11.16 -8.57
N MET A 87 -2.75 -11.10 -9.35
CA MET A 87 -1.36 -11.15 -8.88
C MET A 87 -0.78 -9.75 -8.87
N PHE A 88 0.14 -9.51 -7.93
CA PHE A 88 0.83 -8.24 -7.77
C PHE A 88 2.22 -8.33 -8.40
N LEU A 89 2.55 -7.37 -9.25
CA LEU A 89 3.86 -7.24 -9.89
C LEU A 89 4.54 -6.00 -9.33
N ILE A 90 5.64 -6.16 -8.60
CA ILE A 90 6.48 -5.04 -8.16
C ILE A 90 7.36 -4.65 -9.33
N THR A 91 7.08 -3.49 -9.93
CA THR A 91 7.79 -2.96 -11.10
C THR A 91 9.05 -2.19 -10.72
N ASP A 92 9.05 -1.57 -9.54
CA ASP A 92 10.16 -0.78 -9.01
C ASP A 92 10.22 -0.93 -7.48
N GLU A 93 11.17 -1.75 -7.01
CA GLU A 93 11.35 -2.03 -5.59
C GLU A 93 11.82 -0.80 -4.81
N GLU A 94 12.64 0.07 -5.41
CA GLU A 94 13.20 1.26 -4.75
C GLU A 94 12.08 2.27 -4.46
N LYS A 95 11.21 2.51 -5.43
CA LYS A 95 10.01 3.33 -5.22
C LYS A 95 9.09 2.74 -4.16
N LEU A 96 8.89 1.41 -4.17
CA LEU A 96 8.05 0.78 -3.15
C LEU A 96 8.67 0.90 -1.75
N ARG A 97 10.00 0.74 -1.63
CA ARG A 97 10.75 0.93 -0.37
C ARG A 97 10.65 2.36 0.16
N ALA A 98 10.54 3.36 -0.72
CA ALA A 98 10.42 4.76 -0.31
C ALA A 98 9.19 5.03 0.59
N TRP A 99 8.15 4.18 0.52
CA TRP A 99 6.97 4.30 1.39
C TRP A 99 7.17 3.83 2.83
N ILE A 100 8.27 3.14 3.14
CA ILE A 100 8.53 2.56 4.47
C ILE A 100 8.94 3.63 5.50
N ASN A 101 9.35 4.82 5.04
CA ASN A 101 9.84 5.93 5.88
C ASN A 101 8.75 6.91 6.33
#